data_AF-A0A2I0J1E0-F1
#
_entry.id   AF-A0A2I0J1E0-F1
#
_cell.length_a   1.000
_cell.length_b   1.000
_cell.length_c   1.000
_cell.angle_alpha   90.00
_cell.angle_beta   90.00
_cell.angle_gamma   90.00
#
_symmetry.space_group_name_H-M   'P 1'
#
loop_
_entity.id
_entity.type
_entity.pdbx_description
1 polymer ?
#
loop_
_entity_poly.entity_id
_entity_poly.type
_entity_poly.pdbx_seq_one_letter_code
_entity_poly.pdbx_strand_id
1 'polypeptide(L)'
;MRKAIVELCDTIATRGARLSAAGIYGILKKLGRDKVRDGEKQKSVIALDGGLFELYTKFRECMKNTLKELLGEEVSENVVIIHSNDGSGIGAALLAASHSQYLEVEES
;
A
#
# COMPACT_ATOMS: atom_id res chain seq x y z
N MET A 1 6.91 -33.96 -8.77
CA MET A 1 5.63 -33.28 -9.06
C MET A 1 5.34 -32.13 -8.09
N ARG A 2 5.25 -32.35 -6.77
CA ARG A 2 4.98 -31.27 -5.79
C ARG A 2 5.96 -30.09 -5.84
N LYS A 3 7.26 -30.36 -6.01
CA LYS A 3 8.30 -29.32 -6.13
C LYS A 3 8.04 -28.36 -7.31
N ALA A 4 7.72 -28.90 -8.47
CA ALA A 4 7.42 -28.10 -9.67
C ALA A 4 6.17 -27.21 -9.50
N ILE A 5 5.14 -27.70 -8.80
CA ILE A 5 3.94 -26.91 -8.49
C ILE A 5 4.29 -25.74 -7.58
N VAL A 6 5.08 -25.99 -6.53
CA VAL A 6 5.51 -24.94 -5.60
C VAL A 6 6.35 -23.88 -6.31
N GLU A 7 7.30 -24.28 -7.16
CA GLU A 7 8.13 -23.37 -7.96
C GLU A 7 7.30 -22.51 -8.93
N LEU A 8 6.28 -23.10 -9.57
CA LEU A 8 5.37 -22.36 -10.44
C LEU A 8 4.57 -21.31 -9.66
N CYS A 9 3.97 -21.70 -8.54
CA CYS A 9 3.22 -20.78 -7.68
C CYS A 9 4.12 -19.65 -7.16
N ASP A 10 5.34 -19.95 -6.74
CA ASP A 10 6.31 -18.97 -6.25
C ASP A 10 6.71 -17.98 -7.36
N THR A 11 6.90 -18.46 -8.60
CA THR A 11 7.19 -17.62 -9.77
C THR A 11 6.03 -16.66 -10.08
N ILE A 12 4.79 -17.17 -10.09
CA ILE A 12 3.59 -16.36 -10.37
C ILE A 12 3.36 -15.32 -9.27
N ALA A 13 3.45 -15.73 -8.00
CA ALA A 13 3.25 -14.86 -6.86
C ALA A 13 4.32 -13.75 -6.81
N THR A 14 5.59 -14.10 -7.01
CA THR A 14 6.71 -13.16 -7.08
C THR A 14 6.50 -12.14 -8.20
N ARG A 15 6.13 -12.59 -9.41
CA ARG A 15 5.84 -11.68 -10.53
C ARG A 15 4.71 -10.72 -10.19
N GLY A 16 3.60 -11.23 -9.64
CA GLY A 16 2.46 -10.41 -9.25
C GLY A 16 2.84 -9.35 -8.23
N ALA A 17 3.55 -9.76 -7.17
CA ALA A 17 3.99 -8.88 -6.09
C ALA A 17 4.92 -7.76 -6.61
N ARG A 18 5.89 -8.11 -7.47
CA ARG A 18 6.81 -7.12 -8.07
C ARG A 18 6.10 -6.11 -8.96
N LEU A 19 5.14 -6.55 -9.78
CA LEU A 19 4.35 -5.66 -10.62
C LEU A 19 3.42 -4.75 -9.81
N SER A 20 2.78 -5.27 -8.76
CA SER A 20 1.98 -4.47 -7.83
C SER A 20 2.83 -3.39 -7.15
N ALA A 21 4.03 -3.75 -6.67
CA ALA A 21 4.97 -2.81 -6.08
C ALA A 21 5.40 -1.71 -7.08
N ALA A 22 5.65 -2.07 -8.35
CA ALA A 22 5.98 -1.11 -9.40
C ALA A 22 4.82 -0.12 -9.68
N GLY A 23 3.56 -0.60 -9.64
CA GLY A 23 2.38 0.26 -9.76
C GLY A 23 2.26 1.25 -8.60
N ILE A 24 2.42 0.77 -7.36
CA ILE A 24 2.46 1.62 -6.15
C ILE A 24 3.58 2.66 -6.26
N TYR A 25 4.78 2.23 -6.66
CA TYR A 25 5.91 3.11 -6.87
C TYR A 25 5.57 4.20 -7.90
N GLY A 26 4.92 3.85 -9.01
CA GLY A 26 4.43 4.82 -10.01
C GLY A 26 3.51 5.89 -9.42
N ILE A 27 2.60 5.52 -8.51
CA ILE A 27 1.73 6.47 -7.79
C ILE A 27 2.58 7.40 -6.91
N LEU A 28 3.54 6.86 -6.16
CA LEU A 28 4.45 7.66 -5.34
C LEU A 28 5.26 8.65 -6.20
N LYS A 29 5.77 8.23 -7.37
CA LYS A 29 6.43 9.15 -8.32
C LYS A 29 5.49 10.24 -8.79
N LYS A 30 4.25 9.89 -9.13
CA LYS A 30 3.25 10.85 -9.61
C LYS A 30 2.93 11.91 -8.56
N LEU A 31 2.93 11.54 -7.29
CA LEU A 31 2.76 12.44 -6.15
C LEU A 31 4.07 13.15 -5.75
N GLY A 32 5.19 12.81 -6.39
CA GLY A 32 6.52 13.33 -6.08
C GLY A 32 7.02 12.96 -4.68
N ARG A 33 6.60 11.78 -4.19
CA ARG A 33 6.92 11.16 -2.90
C ARG A 33 7.95 10.03 -3.01
N ASP A 34 8.56 9.87 -4.20
CA ASP A 34 9.60 8.89 -4.49
C ASP A 34 11.02 9.39 -4.19
N LYS A 35 11.16 10.62 -3.67
CA LYS A 35 12.43 11.26 -3.36
C LYS A 35 12.32 12.05 -2.05
N VAL A 36 13.46 12.19 -1.35
CA VAL A 36 13.56 13.13 -0.23
C VAL A 36 13.58 14.55 -0.78
N ARG A 37 12.79 15.44 -0.17
CA ARG A 37 12.82 16.87 -0.43
C ARG A 37 13.44 17.56 0.78
N ASP A 38 14.37 18.48 0.54
CA ASP A 38 15.03 19.23 1.60
C ASP A 38 14.00 19.96 2.46
N GLY A 39 14.01 19.68 3.76
CA GLY A 39 13.17 20.35 4.77
C GLY A 39 11.89 19.62 5.18
N GLU A 40 11.47 18.55 4.50
CA GLU A 40 10.22 17.85 4.84
C GLU A 40 10.38 16.31 4.91
N LYS A 41 10.33 15.74 6.12
CA LYS A 41 10.10 14.30 6.31
C LYS A 41 8.63 13.98 6.04
N GLN A 42 8.24 13.94 4.77
CA GLN A 42 6.86 13.60 4.39
C GLN A 42 6.64 12.09 4.49
N LYS A 43 6.07 11.65 5.61
CA LYS A 43 5.59 10.27 5.76
C LYS A 43 4.45 10.00 4.75
N SER A 44 4.54 8.89 4.05
CA SER A 44 3.53 8.43 3.10
C SER A 44 3.00 7.08 3.58
N VAL A 45 1.69 6.99 3.79
CA VAL A 45 1.05 5.76 4.24
C VAL A 45 0.19 5.22 3.10
N ILE A 46 0.40 3.96 2.75
CA ILE A 46 -0.36 3.23 1.73
C ILE A 46 -1.30 2.28 2.46
N ALA A 47 -2.59 2.59 2.41
CA ALA A 47 -3.64 1.71 2.89
C ALA A 47 -3.90 0.61 1.85
N LEU A 48 -3.72 -0.64 2.24
CA LEU A 48 -3.92 -1.82 1.39
C LEU A 48 -4.94 -2.76 2.03
N ASP A 49 -5.80 -3.32 1.20
CA ASP A 49 -6.83 -4.30 1.56
C ASP A 49 -6.79 -5.48 0.60
N GLY A 50 -7.42 -6.59 0.98
CA GLY A 50 -7.66 -7.75 0.15
C GLY A 50 -6.90 -8.99 0.61
N GLY A 51 -7.56 -10.15 0.45
CA GLY A 51 -7.09 -11.43 0.97
C GLY A 51 -5.72 -11.87 0.44
N LEU A 52 -5.28 -11.40 -0.73
CA LEU A 52 -3.93 -11.69 -1.23
C LEU A 52 -2.84 -11.00 -0.39
N PHE A 53 -3.06 -9.74 -0.01
CA PHE A 53 -2.14 -9.00 0.86
C PHE A 53 -2.25 -9.48 2.32
N GLU A 54 -3.46 -9.79 2.79
CA GLU A 54 -3.72 -10.23 4.16
C GLU A 54 -3.23 -11.66 4.43
N LEU A 55 -3.67 -12.63 3.61
CA LEU A 55 -3.51 -14.06 3.89
C LEU A 55 -2.24 -14.66 3.26
N TYR A 56 -1.72 -14.09 2.17
CA TYR A 56 -0.55 -14.65 1.49
C TYR A 56 0.75 -13.91 1.87
N THR A 57 1.35 -14.32 3.00
CA THR A 57 2.58 -13.70 3.55
C THR A 57 3.72 -13.57 2.53
N LYS A 58 4.00 -14.59 1.70
CA LYS A 58 5.07 -14.48 0.69
C LYS A 58 4.83 -13.37 -0.32
N PHE A 59 3.58 -13.19 -0.77
CA PHE A 59 3.23 -12.12 -1.69
C PHE A 59 3.42 -10.76 -1.03
N ARG A 60 2.91 -10.60 0.21
CA ARG A 60 3.05 -9.36 0.99
C ARG A 60 4.51 -8.97 1.19
N GLU A 61 5.36 -9.88 1.66
CA GLU A 61 6.77 -9.57 1.90
C GLU A 61 7.53 -9.30 0.59
N CYS A 62 7.26 -10.07 -0.47
CA CYS A 62 7.86 -9.81 -1.79
C CYS A 62 7.49 -8.41 -2.31
N MET A 63 6.22 -8.01 -2.18
CA MET A 63 5.75 -6.69 -2.62
C MET A 63 6.39 -5.57 -1.80
N LYS A 64 6.43 -5.69 -0.46
CA LYS A 64 7.06 -4.70 0.43
C LYS A 64 8.56 -4.55 0.15
N ASN A 65 9.27 -5.67 0.00
CA ASN A 65 10.70 -5.67 -0.31
C ASN A 65 10.98 -5.06 -1.69
N THR A 66 10.16 -5.37 -2.69
CA THR A 66 10.31 -4.79 -4.02
C THR A 66 10.03 -3.29 -4.01
N LEU A 67 9.05 -2.82 -3.25
CA LEU A 67 8.80 -1.39 -3.10
C LEU A 67 9.98 -0.69 -2.42
N LYS A 68 10.56 -1.31 -1.38
CA LYS A 68 11.78 -0.84 -0.72
C LYS A 68 12.95 -0.73 -1.70
N GLU A 69 13.17 -1.77 -2.51
CA GLU A 69 14.19 -1.81 -3.57
C GLU A 69 14.02 -0.65 -4.56
N LEU A 70 12.79 -0.36 -5.00
CA LEU A 70 12.49 0.71 -5.97
C LEU A 70 12.65 2.13 -5.39
N LEU A 71 12.36 2.32 -4.10
CA LEU A 71 12.45 3.63 -3.42
C LEU A 71 13.87 3.95 -2.94
N GLY A 72 14.68 2.92 -2.66
CA GLY A 72 15.95 3.07 -1.95
C GLY A 72 15.76 3.26 -0.45
N GLU A 73 16.81 2.98 0.32
CA GLU A 73 16.77 2.94 1.79
C GLU A 73 16.23 4.25 2.39
N GLU A 74 16.78 5.39 1.98
CA GLU A 74 16.46 6.72 2.51
C GLU A 74 14.97 7.10 2.39
N VAL A 75 14.36 6.86 1.23
CA VAL A 75 12.95 7.19 0.99
C VAL A 75 12.04 6.14 1.62
N SER A 76 12.45 4.87 1.60
CA SER A 76 11.63 3.75 2.08
C SER A 76 11.28 3.84 3.56
N GLU A 77 12.13 4.45 4.40
CA GLU A 77 11.86 4.67 5.82
C GLU A 77 10.63 5.55 6.07
N ASN A 78 10.30 6.41 5.09
CA ASN A 78 9.16 7.31 5.15
C ASN A 78 7.88 6.72 4.51
N VAL A 79 7.95 5.52 3.92
CA VAL A 79 6.82 4.87 3.25
C VAL A 79 6.35 3.67 4.07
N VAL A 80 5.13 3.72 4.57
CA VAL A 80 4.54 2.66 5.39
C VAL A 80 3.34 2.06 4.69
N ILE A 81 3.31 0.74 4.59
CA ILE A 81 2.13 0.01 4.13
C ILE A 81 1.36 -0.48 5.36
N ILE A 82 0.07 -0.16 5.43
CA ILE A 82 -0.84 -0.62 6.49
C ILE A 82 -1.96 -1.45 5.90
N HIS A 83 -2.45 -2.42 6.67
CA HIS A 83 -3.69 -3.11 6.36
C HIS A 83 -4.86 -2.20 6.73
N SER A 84 -5.76 -1.96 5.79
CA SER A 84 -6.96 -1.14 5.97
C SER A 84 -8.18 -1.93 5.53
N ASN A 85 -8.73 -2.72 6.45
CA ASN A 85 -9.87 -3.58 6.18
C ASN A 85 -11.18 -2.78 6.04
N ASP A 86 -12.12 -3.34 5.30
CA ASP A 86 -13.49 -2.85 5.12
C ASP A 86 -13.59 -1.41 4.58
N GLY A 87 -12.86 -1.15 3.49
CA GLY A 87 -12.98 0.13 2.77
C GLY A 87 -14.39 0.38 2.21
N SER A 88 -15.15 -0.68 1.90
CA SER A 88 -16.51 -0.57 1.38
C SER A 88 -17.58 -0.29 2.44
N GLY A 89 -17.40 -0.75 3.68
CA GLY A 89 -18.32 -0.50 4.79
C GLY A 89 -17.88 0.73 5.58
N ILE A 90 -16.90 0.56 6.47
CA ILE A 90 -16.38 1.65 7.31
C ILE A 90 -15.87 2.81 6.45
N GLY A 91 -15.14 2.55 5.37
CA GLY A 91 -14.64 3.62 4.51
C GLY A 91 -15.76 4.45 3.86
N ALA A 92 -16.86 3.80 3.44
CA ALA A 92 -18.02 4.50 2.92
C ALA A 92 -18.74 5.32 4.02
N ALA A 93 -18.84 4.79 5.24
CA ALA A 93 -19.40 5.53 6.37
C ALA A 93 -18.58 6.78 6.73
N LEU A 94 -17.24 6.68 6.70
CA LEU A 94 -16.35 7.82 6.92
C LEU A 94 -16.48 8.87 5.82
N LEU A 95 -16.62 8.45 4.55
CA LEU A 95 -16.88 9.37 3.46
C LEU A 95 -18.22 10.10 3.65
N ALA A 96 -19.29 9.39 4.04
CA ALA A 96 -20.58 10.00 4.35
C ALA A 96 -20.47 11.00 5.52
N ALA A 97 -19.75 10.65 6.59
CA ALA A 97 -19.53 11.53 7.73
C ALA A 97 -18.78 12.81 7.34
N SER A 98 -17.73 12.71 6.51
CA SER A 98 -16.95 13.87 6.03
C SER A 98 -17.73 14.81 5.07
N HIS A 99 -18.90 14.38 4.58
CA HIS A 99 -19.80 15.18 3.75
C HIS A 99 -21.17 15.38 4.43
N SER A 100 -21.24 15.17 5.74
CA SER A 100 -22.47 15.38 6.51
C SER A 100 -22.90 16.84 6.45
N GLN A 101 -24.20 17.07 6.26
CA GLN A 101 -24.79 18.42 6.34
C GLN A 101 -24.74 19.00 7.77
N TYR A 102 -24.38 18.19 8.76
CA TYR A 102 -24.36 18.55 10.17
C TYR A 102 -22.95 18.77 10.73
N LEU A 103 -21.92 18.86 9.87
CA LEU A 103 -20.51 18.96 10.27
C LEU A 103 -20.20 20.19 11.15
N GLU A 104 -20.90 21.31 10.94
CA GLU A 104 -20.69 22.58 11.65
C GLU A 104 -21.76 22.86 12.72
N VAL A 105 -22.72 21.96 12.92
CA VAL A 105 -23.88 22.20 13.81
C VAL A 105 -23.53 22.01 15.29
N GLU A 106 -22.33 21.52 15.62
CA GLU A 106 -21.86 21.38 17.01
C GLU A 106 -21.23 22.67 17.61
N GLU A 107 -21.11 23.77 16.86
CA GLU A 107 -20.55 25.05 17.38
C GLU A 107 -21.60 26.12 17.77
N SER A 108 -22.84 25.74 18.11
CA SER A 108 -23.88 26.69 18.60
C SER A 108 -24.40 26.38 19.98
#